data_AF-A0AAW6NKW0-F1
#
_entry.id   AF-A0AAW6NKW0-F1
#
_cell.length_a   1.000
_cell.length_b   1.000
_cell.length_c   1.000
_cell.angle_alpha   90.00
_cell.angle_beta   90.00
_cell.angle_gamma   90.00
#
_symmetry.space_group_name_H-M   'P 1'
#
loop_
_entity.id
_entity.type
_entity.pdbx_description
1 polymer ?
#
loop_
_entity_poly.entity_id
_entity_poly.type
_entity_poly.pdbx_seq_one_letter_code
_entity_poly.pdbx_strand_id
1 'polypeptide(L)'
;MQRCGWVSQDQLYIDYHDKEWGVPETDGKKLFEMICLEGQQAGLSWITVLKKRENYRKAFHQFDPAAVPAMTDDDVQKLVLDTGIIRHRGKIQAIIGNARAYLAMEQNGEPFSAFVWSFVDN
;
A
#
# COMPACT_ATOMS: atom_id res chain seq x y z
N MET A 1 -10.65 13.07 24.44
CA MET A 1 -10.96 11.91 23.59
C MET A 1 -9.91 10.84 23.87
N GLN A 2 -10.32 9.64 24.25
CA GLN A 2 -9.41 8.50 24.46
C GLN A 2 -9.22 7.78 23.11
N ARG A 3 -7.97 7.53 22.71
CA ARG A 3 -7.61 6.82 21.47
C ARG A 3 -6.96 5.47 21.79
N CYS A 4 -6.80 4.61 20.79
CA CYS A 4 -6.06 3.37 20.95
C CYS A 4 -4.61 3.62 21.43
N GLY A 5 -4.07 2.69 22.25
CA GLY A 5 -2.78 2.88 22.92
C GLY A 5 -1.55 2.94 22.00
N TRP A 6 -1.70 2.60 20.73
CA TRP A 6 -0.64 2.67 19.71
C TRP A 6 -0.56 4.03 19.01
N VAL A 7 -1.52 4.92 19.21
CA VAL A 7 -1.56 6.23 18.55
C VAL A 7 -0.59 7.19 19.24
N SER A 8 0.38 7.72 18.48
CA SER A 8 1.31 8.74 18.97
C SER A 8 0.69 10.14 18.97
N GLN A 9 1.43 11.16 19.45
CA GLN A 9 1.01 12.56 19.38
C GLN A 9 1.24 13.22 18.01
N ASP A 10 1.80 12.50 17.03
CA ASP A 10 1.96 12.99 15.67
C ASP A 10 0.59 13.17 15.00
N GLN A 11 0.30 14.40 14.54
CA GLN A 11 -1.00 14.75 13.97
C GLN A 11 -1.34 13.89 12.75
N LEU A 12 -0.35 13.50 11.94
CA LEU A 12 -0.57 12.60 10.81
C LEU A 12 -1.08 11.23 11.27
N TYR A 13 -0.55 10.72 12.38
CA TYR A 13 -0.95 9.42 12.91
C TYR A 13 -2.33 9.49 13.57
N ILE A 14 -2.62 10.62 14.23
CA ILE A 14 -3.95 10.90 14.79
C ILE A 14 -4.99 10.95 13.66
N ASP A 15 -4.72 11.68 12.58
CA ASP A 15 -5.65 11.79 11.45
C ASP A 15 -5.88 10.43 10.78
N TYR A 16 -4.82 9.64 10.57
CA TYR A 16 -4.95 8.28 10.05
C TYR A 16 -5.79 7.39 10.96
N HIS A 17 -5.56 7.40 12.28
CA HIS A 17 -6.37 6.63 13.23
C HIS A 17 -7.83 7.06 13.21
N ASP A 18 -8.10 8.37 13.27
CA ASP A 18 -9.44 8.90 13.46
C ASP A 18 -10.30 8.82 12.18
N LYS A 19 -9.68 8.80 11.00
CA LYS A 19 -10.38 8.96 9.72
C LYS A 19 -10.23 7.79 8.75
N GLU A 20 -9.19 6.96 8.91
CA GLU A 20 -8.85 5.91 7.94
C GLU A 20 -8.81 4.52 8.58
N TRP A 21 -8.18 4.37 9.74
CA TRP A 21 -7.96 3.07 10.37
C TRP A 21 -9.27 2.48 10.91
N GLY A 22 -9.58 1.25 10.49
CA GLY A 22 -10.78 0.53 10.92
C GLY A 22 -12.09 1.01 10.26
N VAL A 23 -12.03 1.99 9.35
CA VAL A 23 -13.16 2.38 8.51
C VAL A 23 -13.28 1.38 7.35
N PRO A 24 -14.45 0.77 7.10
CA PRO A 24 -14.63 -0.14 5.98
C PRO A 24 -14.25 0.52 4.64
N GLU A 25 -13.37 -0.13 3.89
CA GLU A 25 -12.97 0.26 2.54
C GLU A 25 -13.34 -0.85 1.58
N THR A 26 -14.05 -0.50 0.51
CA THR A 26 -14.57 -1.45 -0.49
C THR A 26 -14.07 -1.14 -1.89
N ASP A 27 -13.30 -0.08 -2.08
CA ASP A 27 -12.58 0.20 -3.32
C ASP A 27 -11.37 -0.74 -3.47
N GLY A 28 -11.38 -1.57 -4.52
CA GLY A 28 -10.32 -2.56 -4.77
C GLY A 28 -8.93 -1.94 -4.95
N LYS A 29 -8.84 -0.75 -5.55
CA LYS A 29 -7.57 -0.06 -5.78
C LYS A 29 -6.99 0.47 -4.47
N LYS A 30 -7.83 1.04 -3.59
CA LYS A 30 -7.38 1.48 -2.27
C LYS A 30 -6.99 0.31 -1.37
N LEU A 31 -7.73 -0.80 -1.41
CA LEU A 31 -7.34 -2.03 -0.73
C LEU A 31 -5.99 -2.54 -1.23
N PHE A 32 -5.76 -2.51 -2.55
CA PHE A 32 -4.47 -2.83 -3.16
C PHE A 32 -3.33 -1.90 -2.72
N GLU A 33 -3.57 -0.59 -2.66
CA GLU A 33 -2.61 0.37 -2.11
C GLU A 33 -2.26 0.00 -0.66
N MET A 34 -3.28 -0.23 0.17
CA MET A 34 -3.08 -0.53 1.59
C MET A 34 -2.29 -1.83 1.81
N ILE A 35 -2.65 -2.94 1.15
CA ILE A 35 -1.90 -4.20 1.32
C ILE A 35 -0.45 -4.07 0.86
N CYS A 36 -0.18 -3.24 -0.16
CA CYS A 36 1.19 -2.93 -0.58
C CYS A 36 1.96 -2.16 0.50
N LEU A 37 1.35 -1.11 1.08
CA LEU A 37 1.95 -0.30 2.14
C LEU A 37 2.20 -1.09 3.42
N GLU A 38 1.29 -1.99 3.81
CA GLU A 38 1.47 -2.92 4.94
C GLU A 38 2.71 -3.80 4.74
N GLY A 39 2.91 -4.33 3.52
CA GLY A 39 4.13 -5.07 3.17
C GLY A 39 5.42 -4.22 3.31
N GLN A 40 5.34 -2.91 3.06
CA GLN A 40 6.47 -2.01 3.26
C GLN A 40 6.84 -1.82 4.74
N GLN A 41 5.91 -2.08 5.67
CA GLN A 41 6.13 -1.92 7.09
C GLN A 41 7.08 -2.95 7.69
N ALA A 42 7.21 -4.15 7.11
CA ALA A 42 7.96 -5.26 7.74
C ALA A 42 9.34 -4.83 8.30
N GLY A 43 9.54 -4.93 9.61
CA GLY A 43 10.77 -4.51 10.31
C GLY A 43 10.89 -3.01 10.61
N LEU A 44 9.82 -2.23 10.42
CA LEU A 44 9.74 -0.79 10.65
C LEU A 44 8.46 -0.41 11.42
N SER A 45 8.37 0.83 11.87
CA SER A 45 7.12 1.36 12.44
C SER A 45 6.16 1.79 11.31
N TRP A 46 4.85 1.68 11.56
CA TRP A 46 3.85 2.12 10.59
C TRP A 46 3.96 3.62 10.26
N ILE A 47 4.27 4.46 11.26
CA ILE A 47 4.46 5.89 11.05
C ILE A 47 5.58 6.21 10.04
N THR A 48 6.60 5.35 9.92
CA THR A 48 7.64 5.49 8.88
C THR A 48 7.05 5.32 7.48
N VAL A 49 6.15 4.36 7.28
CA VAL A 49 5.46 4.13 6.00
C VAL A 49 4.46 5.26 5.74
N LEU A 50 3.66 5.61 6.74
CA LEU A 50 2.62 6.63 6.63
C LEU A 50 3.19 8.00 6.21
N LYS A 51 4.31 8.42 6.81
CA LYS A 51 5.04 9.64 6.41
C LYS A 51 5.57 9.62 4.99
N LYS A 52 5.75 8.43 4.40
CA LYS A 52 6.24 8.22 3.04
C LYS A 52 5.11 7.91 2.05
N ARG A 53 3.85 7.82 2.49
CA ARG A 53 2.71 7.39 1.67
C ARG A 53 2.58 8.20 0.38
N GLU A 54 2.68 9.52 0.45
CA GLU A 54 2.62 10.37 -0.76
C GLU A 54 3.79 10.14 -1.72
N ASN A 55 4.97 9.79 -1.20
CA ASN A 55 6.12 9.43 -2.04
C ASN A 55 5.89 8.08 -2.72
N TYR A 56 5.31 7.11 -2.01
CA TYR A 56 4.89 5.84 -2.62
C TYR A 56 3.84 6.05 -3.71
N ARG A 57 2.81 6.86 -3.44
CA ARG A 57 1.81 7.22 -4.44
C ARG A 57 2.46 7.83 -5.68
N LYS A 58 3.47 8.69 -5.54
CA LYS A 58 4.19 9.24 -6.71
C LYS A 58 5.06 8.19 -7.41
N ALA A 59 5.86 7.44 -6.65
CA ALA A 59 6.80 6.43 -7.16
C ALA A 59 6.12 5.27 -7.89
N PHE A 60 4.89 4.93 -7.50
CA PHE A 60 4.11 3.81 -8.04
C PHE A 60 2.84 4.27 -8.74
N HIS A 61 2.86 5.44 -9.40
CA HIS A 61 1.78 5.90 -10.29
C HIS A 61 0.38 5.88 -9.66
N GLN A 62 0.27 6.37 -8.42
CA GLN A 62 -0.95 6.35 -7.60
C GLN A 62 -1.52 4.94 -7.47
N PHE A 63 -0.64 3.92 -7.38
CA PHE A 63 -0.98 2.50 -7.35
C PHE A 63 -1.89 2.09 -8.52
N ASP A 64 -1.67 2.67 -9.70
CA ASP A 64 -2.44 2.34 -10.90
C ASP A 64 -2.18 0.88 -11.32
N PRO A 65 -3.22 0.02 -11.37
CA PRO A 65 -3.10 -1.39 -11.71
C PRO A 65 -2.70 -1.64 -13.17
N ALA A 66 -2.69 -0.62 -14.05
CA ALA A 66 -2.15 -0.72 -15.39
C ALA A 66 -0.67 -0.30 -15.47
N ALA A 67 -0.25 0.69 -14.67
CA ALA A 67 1.10 1.25 -14.74
C ALA A 67 2.12 0.47 -13.91
N VAL A 68 1.77 0.09 -12.67
CA VAL A 68 2.70 -0.59 -11.76
C VAL A 68 3.17 -1.96 -12.27
N PRO A 69 2.31 -2.83 -12.85
CA PRO A 69 2.76 -4.12 -13.38
C PRO A 69 3.79 -4.01 -14.51
N ALA A 70 3.74 -2.90 -15.27
CA ALA A 70 4.60 -2.63 -16.41
C ALA A 70 5.99 -2.08 -16.03
N MET A 71 6.22 -1.78 -14.74
CA MET A 71 7.52 -1.32 -14.25
C MET A 71 8.60 -2.40 -14.46
N THR A 72 9.79 -1.93 -14.82
CA THR A 72 10.93 -2.74 -15.26
C THR A 72 12.03 -2.80 -14.20
N ASP A 73 13.08 -3.60 -14.44
CA ASP A 73 14.25 -3.61 -13.55
C ASP A 73 14.92 -2.23 -13.47
N ASP A 74 14.96 -1.47 -14.58
CA ASP A 74 15.51 -0.12 -14.61
C ASP A 74 14.74 0.85 -13.69
N ASP A 75 13.42 0.68 -13.60
CA ASP A 75 12.60 1.44 -12.66
C ASP A 75 12.92 1.05 -11.21
N VAL A 76 13.13 -0.24 -10.94
CA VAL A 76 13.60 -0.72 -9.63
C VAL A 76 14.96 -0.12 -9.27
N GLN A 77 15.91 -0.05 -10.22
CA GLN A 77 17.23 0.57 -9.99
C GLN A 77 17.12 2.05 -9.63
N LYS A 78 16.21 2.79 -10.27
CA LYS A 78 15.95 4.19 -9.92
C LYS A 78 15.33 4.30 -8.52
N LEU A 79 14.35 3.46 -8.21
CA LEU A 79 13.62 3.51 -6.94
C LEU A 79 14.46 3.12 -5.73
N VAL A 80 15.44 2.21 -5.86
CA VAL A 80 16.36 1.91 -4.73
C VAL A 80 17.25 3.10 -4.36
N LEU A 81 17.35 4.13 -5.20
CA LEU A 81 18.06 5.37 -4.89
C LEU A 81 17.15 6.46 -4.30
N ASP A 82 15.83 6.31 -4.41
CA ASP A 82 14.86 7.29 -3.93
C ASP A 82 14.75 7.29 -2.40
N THR A 83 15.23 8.35 -1.76
CA THR A 83 15.15 8.55 -0.31
C THR A 83 13.72 8.83 0.19
N GLY A 84 12.80 9.16 -0.72
CA GLY A 84 11.38 9.38 -0.46
C GLY A 84 10.66 8.11 0.01
N ILE A 85 11.09 6.93 -0.44
CA ILE A 85 10.52 5.63 -0.08
C ILE A 85 11.46 4.79 0.81
N ILE A 86 11.14 3.51 1.03
CA ILE A 86 12.04 2.55 1.70
C ILE A 86 12.90 1.88 0.64
N ARG A 87 14.21 2.12 0.68
CA ARG A 87 15.20 1.65 -0.29
C ARG A 87 15.56 0.18 -0.08
N HIS A 88 14.58 -0.71 -0.21
CA HIS A 88 14.75 -2.14 -0.10
C HIS A 88 14.26 -2.83 -1.37
N ARG A 89 15.19 -3.40 -2.15
CA ARG A 89 14.89 -3.96 -3.48
C ARG A 89 13.73 -4.96 -3.46
N GLY A 90 13.75 -5.91 -2.53
CA GLY A 90 12.69 -6.92 -2.44
C GLY A 90 11.32 -6.34 -2.11
N LYS A 91 11.26 -5.21 -1.37
CA LYS A 91 9.99 -4.57 -1.01
C LYS A 91 9.42 -3.76 -2.18
N ILE A 92 10.30 -3.13 -2.97
CA ILE A 92 9.93 -2.44 -4.22
C ILE A 92 9.41 -3.47 -5.24
N GLN A 93 10.15 -4.56 -5.45
CA GLN A 93 9.73 -5.64 -6.34
C GLN A 93 8.43 -6.31 -5.90
N ALA A 94 8.19 -6.42 -4.58
CA ALA A 94 6.93 -6.94 -4.06
C ALA A 94 5.71 -6.11 -4.50
N ILE A 95 5.80 -4.77 -4.56
CA ILE A 95 4.69 -3.93 -5.05
C ILE A 95 4.38 -4.24 -6.52
N ILE A 96 5.42 -4.39 -7.36
CA ILE A 96 5.28 -4.75 -8.77
C ILE A 96 4.67 -6.14 -8.93
N GLY A 97 5.13 -7.11 -8.13
CA GLY A 97 4.58 -8.47 -8.10
C GLY A 97 3.10 -8.49 -7.67
N ASN A 98 2.76 -7.75 -6.61
CA ASN A 98 1.39 -7.61 -6.13
C ASN A 98 0.49 -6.98 -7.19
N ALA A 99 0.97 -5.97 -7.92
CA ALA A 99 0.21 -5.34 -9.00
C ALA A 99 -0.09 -6.31 -10.14
N ARG A 100 0.87 -7.17 -10.50
CA ARG A 100 0.68 -8.23 -11.51
C ARG A 100 -0.36 -9.26 -11.04
N ALA A 101 -0.30 -9.65 -9.77
CA ALA A 101 -1.28 -10.57 -9.19
C ALA A 101 -2.69 -9.95 -9.14
N TYR A 102 -2.80 -8.70 -8.68
CA TYR A 102 -4.05 -7.92 -8.70
C TYR A 102 -4.65 -7.87 -10.11
N LEU A 103 -3.86 -7.50 -11.12
CA LEU A 103 -4.31 -7.43 -12.51
C LEU A 103 -4.77 -8.79 -13.04
N ALA A 104 -4.07 -9.87 -12.71
CA ALA A 104 -4.45 -11.23 -13.10
C ALA A 104 -5.79 -11.66 -12.49
N MET A 105 -6.04 -11.32 -11.22
CA MET A 105 -7.33 -11.57 -10.56
C MET A 105 -8.46 -10.81 -11.26
N GLU A 106 -8.30 -9.50 -11.48
CA GLU A 106 -9.31 -8.67 -12.15
C GLU A 106 -9.61 -9.19 -13.57
N GLN A 107 -8.58 -9.60 -14.32
CA GLN A 107 -8.75 -10.19 -15.66
C GLN A 107 -9.46 -11.54 -15.64
N ASN A 108 -9.37 -12.29 -14.55
CA ASN A 108 -10.07 -13.57 -14.36
C ASN A 108 -11.50 -13.39 -13.80
N GLY A 109 -11.98 -12.15 -13.65
CA GLY A 109 -13.29 -11.86 -13.07
C GLY A 109 -13.34 -12.09 -11.56
N GLU A 110 -12.21 -11.94 -10.87
CA GLU A 110 -12.08 -12.00 -9.42
C GLU A 110 -11.78 -10.59 -8.87
N PRO A 111 -12.80 -9.75 -8.61
CA PRO A 111 -12.58 -8.41 -8.08
C PRO A 111 -11.84 -8.48 -6.75
N PHE A 112 -10.74 -7.75 -6.61
CA PHE A 112 -9.88 -7.84 -5.43
C PHE A 112 -10.65 -7.50 -4.14
N SER A 113 -11.53 -6.51 -4.18
CA SER A 113 -12.37 -6.14 -3.04
C SER A 113 -13.26 -7.30 -2.59
N ALA A 114 -13.96 -7.96 -3.52
CA ALA A 114 -14.80 -9.11 -3.20
C ALA A 114 -13.98 -10.28 -2.63
N PHE A 115 -12.79 -10.52 -3.18
CA PHE A 115 -11.87 -11.53 -2.65
C PHE A 115 -11.50 -11.25 -1.18
N VAL A 116 -11.04 -10.03 -0.85
CA VAL A 116 -10.63 -9.70 0.52
C VAL A 116 -11.80 -9.76 1.51
N TRP A 117 -12.97 -9.26 1.12
CA TRP A 117 -14.16 -9.27 1.97
C TRP A 117 -14.77 -10.67 2.17
N SER A 118 -14.52 -11.60 1.25
CA SER A 118 -14.96 -13.00 1.41
C SER A 118 -14.39 -13.71 2.64
N PHE A 119 -13.29 -13.21 3.21
CA PHE A 119 -12.66 -13.78 4.41
C PHE A 119 -13.36 -13.40 5.72
N VAL A 120 -14.32 -12.47 5.70
CA VAL A 120 -15.02 -11.96 6.89
C VAL A 120 -16.54 -11.97 6.73
N ASP A 121 -17.06 -12.84 5.87
CA ASP A 121 -18.50 -13.01 5.57
C ASP A 121 -19.18 -11.79 4.88
N ASN A 122 -18.39 -10.90 4.28
CA ASN A 122 -18.78 -9.60 3.65
C ASN A 122 -19.32 -8.56 4.65
#